data_AF-V5FXB2-F1
#
_entry.id   AF-V5FXB2-F1
#
_cell.length_a   1.000
_cell.length_b   1.000
_cell.length_c   1.000
_cell.angle_alpha   90.00
_cell.angle_beta   90.00
_cell.angle_gamma   90.00
#
_symmetry.space_group_name_H-M   'P 1'
#
loop_
_entity.id
_entity.type
_entity.pdbx_description
1 polymer ?
#
loop_
_entity_poly.entity_id
_entity_poly.type
_entity_poly.pdbx_seq_one_letter_code
_entity_poly.pdbx_strand_id
1 'polypeptide(L)'
;MPRIKASPKKCIKTNVQHPTNSWVILLKGEAIELSEHTEYTGSGTPDIVTLRHPSTGDSAIFLFSAANNSVQEILTFVEGKRSWFIDDSVKSDGKMHLSTPIDPIFLVLPYLKKYCMTQAIP
;
A
#
# COMPACT_ATOMS: atom_id res chain seq x y z
N MET A 1 -27.24 -18.92 47.76
CA MET A 1 -27.65 -18.39 46.43
C MET A 1 -27.36 -19.45 45.37
N PRO A 2 -28.33 -19.89 44.55
CA PRO A 2 -28.09 -20.91 43.53
C PRO A 2 -27.41 -20.29 42.29
N ARG A 3 -26.31 -20.89 41.83
CA ARG A 3 -25.56 -20.46 40.64
C ARG A 3 -26.20 -21.06 39.39
N ILE A 4 -26.88 -20.21 38.60
CA ILE A 4 -27.47 -20.59 37.31
C ILE A 4 -26.32 -20.81 36.30
N LYS A 5 -26.13 -22.06 35.86
CA LYS A 5 -25.21 -22.36 34.76
C LYS A 5 -25.92 -22.07 33.44
N ALA A 6 -25.54 -20.98 32.77
CA ALA A 6 -26.00 -20.70 31.41
C ALA A 6 -25.25 -21.62 30.42
N SER A 7 -26.00 -22.28 29.54
CA SER A 7 -25.47 -23.11 28.45
C SER A 7 -24.73 -22.24 27.41
N PRO A 8 -23.63 -22.70 26.80
CA PRO A 8 -22.91 -21.92 25.80
C PRO A 8 -23.82 -21.69 24.58
N LYS A 9 -24.13 -20.43 24.29
CA LYS A 9 -24.80 -20.07 23.04
C LYS A 9 -23.82 -20.37 21.90
N LYS A 10 -24.17 -21.30 21.01
CA LYS A 10 -23.42 -21.55 19.77
C LYS A 10 -23.39 -20.24 18.98
N CYS A 11 -22.22 -19.61 18.92
CA CYS A 11 -21.94 -18.54 17.98
C CYS A 11 -21.95 -19.16 16.57
N ILE A 12 -23.01 -18.90 15.82
CA ILE A 12 -23.08 -19.25 14.40
C ILE A 12 -22.10 -18.32 13.71
N LYS A 13 -20.93 -18.85 13.34
CA LYS A 13 -19.95 -18.14 12.53
C LYS A 13 -20.56 -17.96 11.13
N THR A 14 -21.01 -16.77 10.83
CA THR A 14 -21.24 -16.32 9.45
C THR A 14 -19.92 -16.47 8.72
N ASN A 15 -19.83 -17.41 7.78
CA ASN A 15 -18.64 -17.61 6.97
C ASN A 15 -18.57 -16.48 5.94
N VAL A 16 -18.05 -15.34 6.35
CA VAL A 16 -17.65 -14.26 5.44
C VAL A 16 -16.29 -14.68 4.88
N GLN A 17 -16.32 -15.26 3.68
CA GLN A 17 -15.12 -15.70 2.97
C GLN A 17 -14.30 -14.46 2.57
N HIS A 18 -13.43 -13.99 3.46
CA HIS A 18 -12.54 -12.87 3.15
C HIS A 18 -11.53 -13.31 2.08
N PRO A 19 -11.23 -12.48 1.06
CA PRO A 19 -10.25 -12.81 0.04
C PRO A 19 -8.92 -13.19 0.67
N THR A 20 -8.34 -14.30 0.21
CA THR A 20 -7.09 -14.88 0.73
C THR A 20 -5.88 -13.95 0.57
N ASN A 21 -5.97 -12.94 -0.29
CA ASN A 21 -4.96 -11.92 -0.54
C ASN A 21 -5.53 -10.51 -0.34
N SER A 22 -5.82 -10.15 0.91
CA SER A 22 -6.13 -8.77 1.30
C SER A 22 -4.88 -8.05 1.83
N TRP A 23 -4.76 -6.76 1.58
CA TRP A 23 -3.72 -5.90 2.15
C TRP A 23 -4.34 -4.95 3.19
N VAL A 24 -3.65 -4.78 4.32
CA VAL A 24 -3.94 -3.69 5.26
C VAL A 24 -2.94 -2.59 4.96
N ILE A 25 -3.42 -1.43 4.50
CA ILE A 25 -2.56 -0.32 4.09
C ILE A 25 -2.95 0.97 4.79
N LEU A 26 -1.95 1.68 5.31
CA LEU A 26 -2.07 3.06 5.75
C LEU A 26 -1.66 3.94 4.58
N LEU A 27 -2.64 4.63 4.00
CA LEU A 27 -2.48 5.35 2.75
C LEU A 27 -2.68 6.86 2.97
N LYS A 28 -1.79 7.67 2.42
CA LYS A 28 -1.91 9.13 2.48
C LYS A 28 -3.01 9.60 1.51
N GLY A 29 -4.04 10.26 2.06
CA GLY A 29 -5.31 10.58 1.36
C GLY A 29 -5.17 11.18 -0.04
N GLU A 30 -4.17 12.03 -0.27
CA GLU A 30 -3.84 12.64 -1.57
C GLU A 30 -3.66 11.63 -2.72
N ALA A 31 -3.32 10.37 -2.46
CA ALA A 31 -3.22 9.34 -3.51
C ALA A 31 -4.58 8.87 -4.04
N ILE A 32 -5.65 9.01 -3.25
CA ILE A 32 -7.01 8.59 -3.60
C ILE A 32 -7.86 9.80 -4.01
N GLU A 33 -7.51 11.00 -3.56
CA GLU A 33 -8.27 12.21 -3.85
C GLU A 33 -8.21 12.57 -5.34
N LEU A 34 -9.37 12.53 -5.98
CA LEU A 34 -9.61 13.09 -7.30
C LEU A 34 -9.86 14.60 -7.11
N SER A 35 -8.87 15.42 -7.42
CA SER A 35 -9.11 16.87 -7.49
C SER A 35 -10.01 17.17 -8.69
N GLU A 36 -11.24 17.61 -8.43
CA GLU A 36 -12.25 18.02 -9.43
C GLU A 36 -11.77 19.14 -10.40
N HIS A 37 -10.58 19.71 -10.15
CA HIS A 37 -10.06 20.91 -10.82
C HIS A 37 -8.79 20.70 -11.65
N THR A 38 -8.28 19.48 -11.80
CA THR A 38 -7.08 19.22 -12.62
C THR A 38 -7.43 18.42 -13.87
N GLU A 39 -7.05 18.98 -15.00
CA GLU A 39 -7.13 18.42 -16.35
C GLU A 39 -6.84 16.90 -16.36
N TYR A 40 -7.83 16.10 -16.79
CA TYR A 40 -7.82 14.64 -16.80
C TYR A 40 -6.70 14.11 -17.73
N THR A 41 -5.52 13.85 -17.17
CA THR A 41 -4.42 13.15 -17.86
C THR A 41 -4.16 11.75 -17.29
N GLY A 42 -4.83 11.39 -16.19
CA GLY A 42 -4.77 10.07 -15.56
C GLY A 42 -6.01 9.21 -15.82
N SER A 43 -5.94 7.91 -15.50
CA SER A 43 -7.03 6.95 -15.72
C SER A 43 -8.23 7.13 -14.78
N GLY A 44 -8.16 8.09 -13.85
CA GLY A 44 -9.17 8.28 -12.80
C GLY A 44 -9.09 7.25 -11.66
N THR A 45 -8.11 6.34 -11.70
CA THR A 45 -7.86 5.33 -10.68
C THR A 45 -6.40 5.35 -10.29
N PRO A 46 -6.05 5.24 -8.99
CA PRO A 46 -4.66 5.10 -8.59
C PRO A 46 -4.10 3.78 -9.12
N ASP A 47 -2.82 3.78 -9.54
CA ASP A 47 -2.16 2.63 -10.14
C ASP A 47 -1.01 2.12 -9.26
N ILE A 48 -0.90 0.80 -9.12
CA ILE A 48 0.14 0.15 -8.32
C ILE A 48 1.11 -0.52 -9.28
N VAL A 49 2.36 -0.03 -9.30
CA VAL A 49 3.40 -0.52 -10.20
C VAL A 49 4.63 -0.96 -9.43
N THR A 50 5.39 -1.88 -10.03
CA THR A 50 6.65 -2.35 -9.47
C THR A 50 7.80 -1.73 -10.26
N LEU A 51 8.66 -0.95 -9.59
CA LEU A 51 9.81 -0.27 -10.16
C LEU A 51 11.09 -0.61 -9.38
N ARG A 52 12.25 -0.20 -9.90
CA ARG A 52 13.51 -0.34 -9.18
C ARG A 52 13.65 0.72 -8.09
N HIS A 53 13.99 0.28 -6.88
CA HIS A 53 14.30 1.16 -5.77
C HIS A 53 15.52 2.04 -6.12
N PRO A 54 15.47 3.37 -5.95
CA PRO A 54 16.48 4.27 -6.50
C PRO A 54 17.86 4.12 -5.84
N SER A 55 17.93 3.65 -4.60
CA SER A 55 19.20 3.42 -3.89
C SER A 55 19.80 2.02 -4.10
N THR A 56 19.00 0.95 -3.98
CA THR A 56 19.50 -0.44 -4.02
C THR A 56 19.35 -1.09 -5.40
N GLY A 57 18.43 -0.59 -6.24
CA GLY A 57 18.09 -1.18 -7.53
C GLY A 57 17.14 -2.37 -7.47
N ASP A 58 16.74 -2.82 -6.26
CA ASP A 58 15.83 -3.95 -6.06
C ASP A 58 14.40 -3.62 -6.46
N SER A 59 13.55 -4.65 -6.56
CA SER A 59 12.14 -4.48 -6.86
C SER A 59 11.40 -3.84 -5.68
N ALA A 60 10.78 -2.68 -5.90
CA ALA A 60 9.95 -1.96 -4.95
C ALA A 60 8.58 -1.60 -5.55
N ILE A 61 7.57 -1.46 -4.70
CA ILE A 61 6.19 -1.20 -5.11
C ILE A 61 5.90 0.30 -4.91
N PHE A 62 5.32 0.92 -5.93
CA PHE A 62 4.94 2.32 -5.92
C PHE A 62 3.46 2.47 -6.29
N LEU A 63 2.84 3.49 -5.71
CA LEU A 63 1.48 3.93 -5.96
C LEU A 63 1.51 5.28 -6.67
N PHE A 64 0.89 5.34 -7.84
CA PHE A 64 0.65 6.57 -8.58
C PHE A 64 -0.76 7.06 -8.26
N SER A 65 -0.89 8.35 -7.97
CA SER A 65 -2.20 8.96 -7.73
C SER A 65 -3.07 8.91 -8.99
N ALA A 66 -4.39 8.95 -8.81
CA ALA A 66 -5.33 8.96 -9.93
C ALA A 66 -5.13 10.15 -10.90
N ALA A 67 -4.58 11.26 -10.41
CA ALA A 67 -4.25 12.45 -11.17
C ALA A 67 -2.82 12.45 -11.74
N ASN A 68 -2.05 11.36 -11.57
CA ASN A 68 -0.64 11.24 -11.98
C ASN A 68 0.27 12.37 -11.44
N ASN A 69 -0.11 13.02 -10.34
CA ASN A 69 0.58 14.19 -9.79
C ASN A 69 1.50 13.84 -8.60
N SER A 70 1.35 12.66 -8.02
CA SER A 70 2.14 12.22 -6.88
C SER A 70 2.46 10.74 -6.98
N VAL A 71 3.63 10.39 -6.45
CA VAL A 71 4.13 9.03 -6.38
C VAL A 71 4.41 8.72 -4.92
N GLN A 72 3.96 7.56 -4.47
CA GLN A 72 4.15 7.10 -3.10
C GLN A 72 4.80 5.72 -3.14
N GLU A 73 5.84 5.52 -2.36
CA GLU A 73 6.44 4.21 -2.14
C GLU A 73 5.57 3.41 -1.15
N ILE A 74 5.36 2.12 -1.43
CA ILE A 74 4.65 1.21 -0.52
C ILE A 74 5.67 0.39 0.25
N LEU A 75 5.80 0.70 1.54
CA LEU A 75 6.64 -0.04 2.48
C LEU A 75 5.83 -1.14 3.15
N THR A 76 6.46 -2.28 3.40
CA THR A 76 5.81 -3.39 4.13
C THR A 76 6.44 -3.55 5.50
N PHE A 77 5.64 -3.32 6.54
CA PHE A 77 5.98 -3.61 7.92
C PHE A 77 5.56 -5.05 8.25
N VAL A 78 6.54 -5.85 8.70
CA VAL A 78 6.34 -7.23 9.12
C VAL A 78 6.99 -7.41 10.49
N GLU A 79 6.19 -7.81 11.47
CA GLU A 79 6.66 -8.17 12.82
C GLU A 79 6.18 -9.58 13.17
N GLY A 80 7.01 -10.34 13.88
CA GLY A 80 6.68 -11.70 14.28
C GLY A 80 5.50 -11.77 15.26
N LYS A 81 4.69 -12.83 15.13
CA LYS A 81 3.57 -13.15 16.05
C LYS A 81 2.49 -12.05 16.11
N ARG A 82 2.12 -11.48 14.96
CA ARG A 82 1.03 -10.51 14.82
C ARG A 82 -0.08 -11.08 13.95
N SER A 83 -1.30 -10.58 14.16
CA SER A 83 -2.48 -10.88 13.35
C SER A 83 -3.44 -9.70 13.38
N TRP A 84 -4.19 -9.49 12.30
CA TRP A 84 -5.26 -8.50 12.25
C TRP A 84 -6.61 -9.18 12.50
N PHE A 85 -7.43 -8.57 13.34
CA PHE A 85 -8.84 -8.92 13.45
C PHE A 85 -9.61 -7.85 12.66
N ILE A 86 -10.24 -8.28 11.56
CA ILE A 86 -10.94 -7.41 10.62
C ILE A 86 -12.38 -7.89 10.59
N ASP A 87 -13.25 -7.13 11.24
CA ASP A 87 -14.66 -7.49 11.48
C ASP A 87 -14.79 -8.90 12.08
N ASP A 88 -15.43 -9.83 11.37
CA ASP A 88 -15.62 -11.22 11.79
C ASP A 88 -14.50 -12.17 11.31
N SER A 89 -13.43 -11.63 10.72
CA SER A 89 -12.33 -12.40 10.12
C SER A 89 -11.00 -12.16 10.81
N VAL A 90 -10.10 -13.14 10.70
CA VAL A 90 -8.74 -13.06 11.23
C VAL A 90 -7.74 -13.23 10.09
N LYS A 91 -6.88 -12.23 9.91
CA LYS A 91 -5.75 -12.28 8.98
C LYS A 91 -4.48 -12.59 9.78
N SER A 92 -3.93 -13.79 9.58
CA SER A 92 -2.86 -14.36 10.40
C SER A 92 -1.45 -13.80 10.12
N ASP A 93 -1.25 -13.09 9.02
CA ASP A 93 0.09 -12.65 8.59
C ASP A 93 0.60 -11.42 9.36
N GLY A 94 -0.30 -10.62 9.96
CA GLY A 94 0.03 -9.41 10.70
C GLY A 94 0.75 -8.33 9.89
N LYS A 95 0.80 -8.46 8.56
CA LYS A 95 1.52 -7.53 7.69
C LYS A 95 0.74 -6.23 7.58
N MET A 96 1.46 -5.11 7.54
CA MET A 96 0.90 -3.78 7.34
C MET A 96 1.69 -3.07 6.26
N HIS A 97 1.00 -2.43 5.32
CA HIS A 97 1.61 -1.60 4.31
C HIS A 97 1.48 -0.13 4.70
N LEU A 98 2.48 0.67 4.37
CA LEU A 98 2.49 2.11 4.58
C LEU A 98 2.84 2.79 3.27
N SER A 99 2.09 3.81 2.88
CA SER A 99 2.45 4.65 1.75
C SER A 99 3.23 5.88 2.22
N THR A 100 4.37 6.14 1.60
CA THR A 100 5.22 7.30 1.88
C THR A 100 5.48 8.07 0.59
N PRO A 101 5.15 9.37 0.52
CA PRO A 101 5.44 10.18 -0.66
C PRO A 101 6.93 10.19 -0.99
N ILE A 102 7.24 10.06 -2.28
CA ILE A 102 8.60 10.14 -2.80
C ILE A 102 8.64 11.14 -3.95
N ASP A 103 9.71 11.91 -4.05
CA ASP A 103 9.94 12.78 -5.20
C ASP A 103 10.27 11.91 -6.45
N PRO A 104 9.51 12.02 -7.55
CA PRO A 104 9.76 11.27 -8.78
C PRO A 104 11.18 11.46 -9.34
N ILE A 105 11.86 12.56 -9.02
CA ILE A 105 13.25 12.78 -9.45
C ILE A 105 14.17 11.64 -8.99
N PHE A 106 13.93 11.08 -7.79
CA PHE A 106 14.73 9.97 -7.27
C PHE A 106 14.59 8.71 -8.12
N LEU A 107 13.42 8.46 -8.73
CA LEU A 107 13.23 7.32 -9.64
C LEU A 107 14.00 7.50 -10.95
N VAL A 108 14.18 8.73 -11.42
CA VAL A 108 14.83 9.06 -12.69
C VAL A 108 16.35 9.17 -12.56
N LEU A 109 16.84 9.67 -11.42
CA LEU A 109 18.27 9.90 -11.16
C LEU A 109 19.19 8.70 -11.46
N PRO A 110 18.87 7.44 -11.07
CA PRO A 110 19.71 6.29 -11.39
C PRO A 110 19.88 6.07 -12.91
N TYR A 111 18.86 6.40 -13.70
CA TYR A 111 18.90 6.29 -15.15
C TYR A 111 19.73 7.42 -15.75
N LEU A 112 19.52 8.65 -15.29
CA LEU A 112 20.34 9.79 -15.72
C LEU A 112 21.81 9.56 -15.40
N LYS A 113 22.13 9.11 -14.18
CA LYS A 113 23.51 8.77 -13.81
C LYS A 113 24.10 7.68 -14.72
N LYS A 114 23.29 6.71 -15.15
CA LYS A 114 23.73 5.62 -16.03
C LYS A 114 23.97 6.07 -17.48
N TYR A 115 23.14 6.98 -18.01
CA TYR A 115 23.14 7.34 -19.43
C TYR A 115 23.70 8.73 -19.76
N CYS A 116 23.80 9.64 -18.78
CA CYS A 116 24.28 11.02 -18.96
C CYS A 116 25.73 11.23 -18.50
N MET A 117 26.53 10.17 -18.29
CA MET A 117 27.96 10.32 -17.95
C MET A 117 28.81 10.99 -19.04
N THR A 118 28.28 11.15 -20.26
CA THR A 118 29.06 11.56 -21.43
C THR A 118 28.96 13.04 -21.79
N GLN A 119 27.94 13.80 -21.36
CA GLN A 119 27.89 15.25 -21.59
C GLN A 119 27.04 15.96 -20.52
N ALA A 120 27.73 16.59 -19.56
CA ALA A 120 27.31 17.88 -19.02
C ALA A 120 28.35 18.88 -19.50
N ILE A 121 28.15 19.41 -20.70
CA ILE A 121 28.94 20.54 -21.19
C ILE A 121 28.23 21.80 -20.67
N PRO A 122 28.90 22.64 -19.86
CA PRO A 122 28.35 23.92 -19.40
C PRO A 122 28.06 24.89 -20.55
#